data_AF-A0A958AM13-F1
#
_entry.id   AF-A0A958AM13-F1
#
_cell.length_a   1.000
_cell.length_b   1.000
_cell.length_c   1.000
_cell.angle_alpha   90.00
_cell.angle_beta   90.00
_cell.angle_gamma   90.00
#
_symmetry.space_group_name_H-M   'P 1'
#
loop_
_entity.id
_entity.type
_entity.pdbx_description
1 polymer ?
#
loop_
_entity_poly.entity_id
_entity_poly.type
_entity_poly.pdbx_seq_one_letter_code
_entity_poly.pdbx_strand_id
1 'polypeptide(L)' 'MYEQESTRDTSTLAMLLFRLALLGVFFLLTGRLFQLQIVQGDTFQSNAADNRYKLIEVAAPRGVIYDYNGQILVRNQP' A
#
# COMPACT_ATOMS: atom_id res chain seq x y z
N MET A 1 54.62 27.95 27.25
CA MET A 1 53.99 26.65 27.55
C MET A 1 52.59 26.70 26.99
N TYR A 2 52.37 26.19 25.78
CA TYR A 2 51.01 26.01 25.27
C TYR A 2 50.62 24.57 25.57
N GLU A 3 49.84 24.37 26.63
CA GLU A 3 49.13 23.11 26.84
C GLU A 3 48.00 23.08 25.84
N GLN A 4 48.23 22.38 24.73
CA GLN A 4 47.18 22.07 23.76
C GLN A 4 46.41 20.88 24.35
N GLU A 5 45.36 21.17 25.11
CA GLU A 5 44.46 20.14 25.64
C GLU A 5 43.88 19.32 24.48
N SER A 6 44.26 18.05 24.42
CA SER A 6 43.77 17.04 23.48
C SER A 6 42.29 16.70 23.76
N THR A 7 41.37 17.62 23.45
CA THR A 7 39.92 17.48 23.68
C THR A 7 39.15 17.03 22.44
N ARG A 8 39.75 16.25 21.54
CA ARG A 8 39.08 15.85 20.29
C ARG A 8 39.50 14.48 19.79
N ASP A 9 38.80 13.44 20.21
CA ASP A 9 38.73 12.18 19.44
C ASP A 9 37.46 11.33 19.74
N THR A 10 36.84 11.47 20.91
CA THR A 10 35.62 10.69 21.24
C THR A 10 34.38 11.17 20.48
N SER A 11 34.21 12.48 20.29
CA SER A 11 33.01 13.05 19.66
C SER A 11 32.98 12.91 18.14
N THR A 12 34.14 12.92 17.49
CA THR A 12 34.30 12.66 16.05
C THR A 12 33.99 11.22 15.72
N LEU A 13 34.47 10.28 16.53
CA LEU A 13 34.14 8.86 16.42
C LEU A 13 32.65 8.62 16.67
N ALA A 14 32.05 9.22 17.70
CA ALA A 14 30.62 9.12 17.96
C ALA A 14 29.78 9.66 16.79
N MET A 15 30.15 10.82 16.23
CA MET A 15 29.50 11.38 15.04
C MET A 15 29.67 10.48 13.80
N LEU A 16 30.83 9.83 13.63
CA LEU A 16 31.09 8.91 12.52
C LEU A 16 30.25 7.64 12.64
N LEU A 17 30.19 7.03 13.84
CA LEU A 17 29.34 5.88 14.11
C LEU A 17 27.86 6.20 13.89
N PHE A 18 27.40 7.38 14.32
CA PHE A 18 26.03 7.82 14.08
C PHE A 18 25.72 7.95 12.58
N ARG A 19 26.62 8.53 11.79
CA ARG A 19 26.48 8.62 10.32
C ARG A 19 26.44 7.24 9.66
N LEU A 20 27.31 6.32 10.09
CA LEU A 20 27.32 4.95 9.56
C LEU A 20 26.04 4.20 9.92
N ALA A 21 25.53 4.36 11.14
CA ALA A 21 24.25 3.77 11.55
C ALA A 21 23.10 4.33 10.69
N LEU A 22 23.08 5.64 10.46
CA LEU A 22 22.06 6.29 9.63
C LEU A 22 22.13 5.79 8.17
N LEU A 23 23.32 5.72 7.58
CA LEU A 23 23.51 5.15 6.24
C LEU A 23 23.09 3.67 6.18
N GLY A 24 23.40 2.89 7.21
CA GLY A 24 22.98 1.49 7.32
C GLY A 24 21.46 1.33 7.32
N VAL A 25 20.75 2.19 8.07
CA VAL A 25 19.27 2.21 8.06
C VAL A 25 18.74 2.54 6.68
N PHE A 26 19.25 3.59 6.03
CA PHE A 26 18.81 3.94 4.69
C PHE A 26 19.10 2.84 3.67
N PHE A 27 20.27 2.19 3.75
CA PHE A 27 20.61 1.06 2.89
C PHE A 27 19.62 -0.10 3.06
N LEU A 28 19.27 -0.44 4.30
CA LEU A 28 18.27 -1.48 4.59
C LEU A 28 16.89 -1.11 4.03
N LEU A 29 16.47 0.15 4.19
CA LEU A 29 15.20 0.65 3.66
C LEU A 29 15.19 0.63 2.12
N THR A 30 16.28 1.02 1.46
CA THR A 30 16.42 0.94 0.00
C THR A 30 16.38 -0.51 -0.48
N GLY A 31 17.04 -1.44 0.21
CA GLY A 31 16.96 -2.86 -0.11
C GLY A 31 15.54 -3.41 0.03
N ARG A 32 14.83 -3.04 1.10
CA ARG A 32 13.42 -3.39 1.29
C ARG A 32 12.53 -2.81 0.19
N LEU A 33 12.75 -1.56 -0.17
CA LEU A 33 12.03 -0.89 -1.24
C LEU A 33 12.25 -1.59 -2.59
N PHE A 34 13.50 -1.97 -2.90
CA PHE A 34 13.83 -2.73 -4.11
C PHE A 34 13.12 -4.08 -4.13
N GLN A 35 13.09 -4.79 -2.99
CA GLN A 35 12.39 -6.06 -2.87
C GLN A 35 10.89 -5.93 -3.11
N LEU A 36 10.25 -4.88 -2.61
CA LEU A 36 8.82 -4.63 -2.86
C LEU A 36 8.54 -4.19 -4.30
N GLN A 37 9.38 -3.34 -4.87
CA GLN A 37 9.15 -2.75 -6.19
C GLN A 37 9.59 -3.63 -7.36
N ILE A 38 10.74 -4.29 -7.26
CA ILE A 38 11.32 -5.05 -8.39
C ILE A 38 11.02 -6.54 -8.25
N VAL A 39 11.16 -7.12 -7.06
CA VAL A 39 10.92 -8.56 -6.88
C VAL A 39 9.42 -8.87 -6.77
N GLN A 40 8.66 -8.03 -6.07
CA GLN A 40 7.22 -8.24 -5.85
C GLN A 40 6.34 -7.28 -6.65
N GLY A 41 6.93 -6.41 -7.47
CA GLY A 41 6.22 -5.38 -8.22
C GLY A 41 5.15 -5.96 -9.13
N ASP A 42 5.53 -6.93 -9.97
CA ASP A 42 4.62 -7.56 -10.94
C ASP A 42 3.41 -8.19 -10.26
N THR A 43 3.63 -8.91 -9.15
CA THR A 43 2.57 -9.53 -8.36
C THR A 43 1.62 -8.48 -7.78
N PHE A 44 2.14 -7.40 -7.19
CA PHE A 44 1.30 -6.35 -6.65
C PHE A 44 0.57 -5.55 -7.73
N GLN A 45 1.18 -5.38 -8.91
CA GLN A 45 0.54 -4.76 -10.06
C GLN A 45 -0.61 -5.61 -10.59
N SER A 46 -0.44 -6.93 -10.69
CA SER A 46 -1.51 -7.86 -11.08
C SER A 46 -2.67 -7.82 -10.08
N ASN A 47 -2.38 -7.92 -8.78
CA ASN A 47 -3.40 -7.85 -7.74
C ASN A 47 -4.15 -6.51 -7.75
N ALA A 48 -3.45 -5.40 -8.02
CA ALA A 48 -4.07 -4.09 -8.17
C ALA A 48 -4.96 -4.00 -9.41
N ALA A 49 -4.58 -4.67 -10.52
CA ALA A 49 -5.39 -4.74 -11.72
C ALA A 49 -6.68 -5.53 -11.49
N ASP A 50 -6.61 -6.65 -10.77
CA ASP A 50 -7.79 -7.44 -10.41
C ASP A 50 -8.74 -6.67 -9.47
N ASN A 51 -8.18 -5.95 -8.50
CA ASN A 51 -8.95 -5.09 -7.60
C ASN A 51 -9.57 -3.86 -8.29
N ARG A 52 -9.19 -3.55 -9.55
CA ARG A 52 -9.71 -2.39 -10.30
C ARG A 52 -11.16 -2.57 -10.70
N TYR A 53 -11.63 -3.80 -10.87
CA TYR A 53 -12.99 -4.09 -11.30
C TYR A 53 -13.63 -5.11 -10.37
N LYS A 54 -14.68 -4.68 -9.68
CA LYS A 54 -15.59 -5.60 -9.00
C LYS A 54 -16.74 -5.89 -9.95
N LEU A 55 -16.89 -7.14 -10.40
CA LEU A 55 -18.12 -7.55 -11.08
C LEU A 55 -19.26 -7.44 -10.07
N ILE A 56 -20.20 -6.54 -10.33
CA ILE A 56 -21.46 -6.46 -9.60
C ILE A 56 -22.53 -7.00 -10.53
N GLU A 57 -23.07 -8.17 -10.19
CA GLU A 57 -24.22 -8.73 -10.89
C GLU A 57 -25.45 -7.87 -10.56
N VAL A 58 -26.01 -7.21 -11.58
CA VAL A 58 -27.29 -6.52 -11.44
C VAL A 58 -28.38 -7.53 -11.77
N ALA A 59 -29.09 -7.99 -10.74
CA ALA A 59 -30.25 -8.86 -10.96
C ALA A 59 -31.30 -8.13 -11.79
N ALA A 60 -31.81 -8.77 -12.84
CA ALA A 60 -32.91 -8.21 -13.61
C ALA A 60 -34.15 -8.05 -12.70
N PRO A 61 -34.87 -6.92 -12.80
CA PRO A 61 -36.11 -6.75 -12.04
C PRO A 61 -37.11 -7.84 -12.44
N ARG A 62 -37.79 -8.42 -11.45
CA ARG A 62 -38.84 -9.41 -11.72
C ARG A 62 -39.99 -8.76 -12.48
N GLY A 63 -40.59 -9.51 -13.41
CA GLY A 63 -41.76 -9.07 -14.16
C GLY A 63 -42.97 -8.78 -13.27
N VAL A 64 -43.89 -7.97 -13.78
CA VAL A 64 -45.16 -7.67 -13.12
C VAL A 64 -46.12 -8.84 -13.33
N ILE A 65 -46.76 -9.32 -12.26
CA ILE A 65 -47.78 -10.37 -12.33
C ILE A 65 -49.15 -9.69 -12.42
N TYR A 66 -49.93 -10.08 -13.42
CA TYR A 66 -51.28 -9.58 -13.66
C TYR A 66 -52.31 -10.68 -13.39
N ASP A 67 -53.48 -10.29 -12.91
CA ASP A 67 -54.69 -11.12 -12.92
C ASP A 67 -55.29 -11.22 -14.33
N TYR A 68 -56.24 -12.13 -14.56
CA TYR A 68 -56.94 -12.31 -15.84
C TYR A 68 -57.66 -11.04 -16.32
N ASN A 69 -57.98 -10.11 -15.41
CA ASN A 69 -58.56 -8.79 -15.71
C ASN A 69 -57.50 -7.71 -16.03
N GLY A 70 -56.21 -8.05 -16.05
CA GLY A 70 -55.12 -7.08 -16.24
C GLY A 70 -54.81 -6.23 -15.01
N GLN A 71 -55.33 -6.56 -13.83
CA GLN A 71 -54.97 -5.90 -12.57
C GLN A 71 -53.60 -6.36 -12.07
N ILE A 72 -52.77 -5.42 -11.60
CA ILE A 72 -51.43 -5.72 -11.08
C ILE A 72 -51.58 -6.38 -9.70
N LEU A 73 -51.07 -7.62 -9.57
CA LEU A 73 -51.04 -8.35 -8.31
C LEU A 73 -49.70 -8.19 -7.58
N VAL A 74 -48.59 -8.20 -8.33
CA VAL A 74 -47.24 -8.06 -7.78
C VAL A 74 -46.37 -7.22 -8.72
N ARG A 75 -45.67 -6.22 -8.16
CA ARG A 75 -44.66 -5.42 -8.84
C ARG A 75 -43.43 -5.25 -7.94
N ASN A 76 -42.25 -5.10 -8.54
CA ASN A 76 -41.05 -4.74 -7.80
C ASN A 76 -41.11 -3.25 -7.40
N GLN A 77 -40.76 -2.93 -6.15
CA GLN A 77 -40.40 -1.57 -5.71
C GLN A 77 -38.90 -1.56 -5.35
N PRO A 78 -38.18 -0.46 -5.64
CA PRO A 78 -36.73 -0.35 -5.38
C PRO A 78 -36.41 -0.35 -3.89
#